data_AF-A0A1X0JCL2-F1
#
_entry.id   AF-A0A1X0JCL2-F1
#
_cell.length_a   1.000
_cell.length_b   1.000
_cell.length_c   1.000
_cell.angle_alpha   90.00
_cell.angle_beta   90.00
_cell.angle_gamma   90.00
#
_symmetry.space_group_name_H-M   'P 1'
#
loop_
_entity.id
_entity.type
_entity.pdbx_description
1 polymer ?
#
loop_
_entity_poly.entity_id
_entity_poly.type
_entity_poly.pdbx_seq_one_letter_code
_entity_poly.pdbx_strand_id
1 'polypeptide(L)'
;LRTTNPIESTFATVRLRTRVTKGPGSRAAGMAMAYKLIEAAQSRWRAVNAPQLVALVRAGALFHKGKLLERPVDITPEPSPDTPVSEVA
;
A
#
# COMPACT_ATOMS: atom_id res chain seq x y z
N LEU A 1 -9.07 -1.70 -7.63
CA LEU A 1 -7.86 -1.98 -6.81
C LEU A 1 -8.28 -2.12 -5.35
N ARG A 2 -7.74 -3.07 -4.59
CA ARG A 2 -8.05 -3.20 -3.14
C ARG A 2 -7.22 -2.30 -2.23
N THR A 3 -6.18 -1.67 -2.76
CA THR A 3 -5.25 -0.78 -2.05
C THR A 3 -5.27 0.60 -2.70
N THR A 4 -5.09 1.63 -1.87
CA THR A 4 -4.87 3.03 -2.27
C THR A 4 -3.42 3.30 -2.63
N ASN A 5 -2.51 2.37 -2.33
CA ASN A 5 -1.09 2.49 -2.65
C ASN A 5 -0.55 1.16 -3.20
N PRO A 6 -0.68 0.92 -4.52
CA PRO A 6 -0.23 -0.33 -5.13
C PRO A 6 1.30 -0.51 -5.11
N ILE A 7 2.07 0.58 -5.04
CA ILE A 7 3.54 0.50 -5.08
C ILE A 7 4.13 0.01 -3.75
N GLU A 8 3.49 0.29 -2.61
CA GLU A 8 4.01 -0.18 -1.32
C GLU A 8 4.07 -1.70 -1.23
N SER A 9 3.06 -2.38 -1.74
CA SER A 9 3.00 -3.84 -1.73
C SER A 9 4.01 -4.47 -2.69
N THR A 10 4.24 -3.88 -3.88
CA THR A 10 5.19 -4.42 -4.87
C THR A 10 6.65 -4.25 -4.44
N PHE A 11 6.97 -3.16 -3.72
CA PHE A 11 8.31 -2.89 -3.19
C PHE A 11 8.54 -3.41 -1.76
N ALA A 12 7.56 -4.07 -1.15
CA ALA A 12 7.66 -4.57 0.22
C ALA A 12 8.84 -5.52 0.43
N THR A 13 9.12 -6.39 -0.55
CA THR A 13 10.26 -7.34 -0.50
C THR A 13 11.61 -6.64 -0.56
N VAL A 14 11.73 -5.58 -1.36
CA VAL A 14 12.95 -4.76 -1.45
C VAL A 14 13.18 -4.05 -0.12
N ARG A 15 12.16 -3.37 0.43
CA ARG A 15 12.21 -2.70 1.74
C ARG A 15 12.57 -3.65 2.87
N LEU A 16 12.00 -4.85 2.87
CA LEU A 16 12.30 -5.88 3.86
C LEU A 16 13.79 -6.26 3.80
N ARG A 17 14.31 -6.56 2.59
CA ARG A 17 15.70 -7.00 2.43
C ARG A 17 16.70 -5.91 2.78
N THR A 18 16.43 -4.65 2.42
CA THR A 18 17.29 -3.53 2.85
C THR A 18 17.33 -3.38 4.36
N ARG A 19 16.21 -3.63 5.06
CA ARG A 19 16.13 -3.53 6.53
C ARG A 19 16.86 -4.67 7.25
N VAL A 20 16.84 -5.88 6.69
CA VAL A 20 17.44 -7.08 7.32
C VAL A 20 18.96 -7.14 7.10
N THR A 21 19.47 -6.53 6.03
CA THR A 21 20.92 -6.44 5.80
C THR A 21 21.58 -5.44 6.75
N LYS A 22 22.87 -5.63 7.07
CA LYS A 22 23.70 -4.66 7.82
C LYS A 22 23.88 -3.30 7.14
N GLY A 23 23.36 -3.12 5.92
CA GLY A 23 23.42 -1.90 5.15
C GLY A 23 24.62 -1.86 4.20
N PRO A 24 24.55 -0.99 3.17
CA PRO A 24 25.62 -0.83 2.21
C PRO A 24 26.73 0.07 2.79
N GLY A 25 27.96 -0.45 2.86
CA GLY A 25 29.12 0.28 3.40
C GLY A 25 29.55 1.54 2.60
N SER A 26 28.84 1.87 1.52
CA SER A 26 29.02 3.12 0.76
C SER A 26 27.75 3.46 -0.04
N ARG A 27 27.63 4.70 -0.50
CA ARG A 27 26.51 5.14 -1.36
C ARG A 27 26.44 4.35 -2.67
N ALA A 28 27.59 4.12 -3.31
CA ALA A 28 27.66 3.36 -4.56
C ALA A 28 27.23 1.90 -4.35
N ALA A 29 27.68 1.27 -3.25
CA ALA A 29 27.23 -0.07 -2.87
C ALA A 29 25.72 -0.12 -2.60
N GLY A 30 25.15 0.95 -2.02
CA GLY A 30 23.72 1.06 -1.76
C GLY A 30 22.90 1.14 -3.03
N MET A 31 23.35 1.92 -4.01
CA MET A 31 22.70 1.98 -5.32
C MET A 31 22.78 0.63 -6.06
N ALA A 32 23.94 -0.01 -6.06
CA ALA A 32 24.09 -1.34 -6.64
C ALA A 32 23.20 -2.38 -5.95
N MET A 33 23.11 -2.35 -4.62
CA MET A 33 22.24 -3.22 -3.84
C MET A 33 20.76 -2.99 -4.18
N ALA A 34 20.30 -1.73 -4.20
CA ALA A 34 18.92 -1.41 -4.55
C ALA A 34 18.58 -1.89 -5.98
N TYR A 35 19.48 -1.65 -6.94
CA TYR A 35 19.35 -2.12 -8.31
C TYR A 35 19.17 -3.64 -8.35
N LYS A 36 20.06 -4.40 -7.69
CA LYS A 36 20.00 -5.87 -7.70
C LYS A 36 18.77 -6.43 -6.98
N LEU A 37 18.31 -5.79 -5.91
CA LEU A 37 17.08 -6.19 -5.22
C LEU A 37 15.84 -5.96 -6.09
N ILE A 38 15.78 -4.83 -6.80
CA ILE A 38 14.68 -4.52 -7.73
C ILE A 38 14.75 -5.47 -8.94
N GLU A 39 15.94 -5.69 -9.50
CA GLU A 39 16.17 -6.60 -10.62
C GLU A 39 15.73 -8.02 -10.30
N ALA A 40 15.98 -8.51 -9.08
CA ALA A 40 15.48 -9.81 -8.64
C ALA A 40 13.96 -9.82 -8.43
N ALA A 41 13.41 -8.76 -7.83
CA ALA A 41 11.98 -8.65 -7.53
C ALA A 41 11.11 -8.58 -8.79
N GLN A 42 11.61 -7.95 -9.86
CA GLN A 42 10.85 -7.73 -11.10
C GLN A 42 10.26 -9.03 -11.69
N SER A 43 11.02 -10.13 -11.60
CA SER A 43 10.64 -11.46 -12.13
C SER A 43 9.37 -12.03 -11.48
N ARG A 44 9.01 -11.53 -10.29
CA ARG A 44 7.88 -12.01 -9.49
C ARG A 44 6.74 -11.00 -9.42
N TRP A 45 6.90 -9.81 -10.02
CA TRP A 45 5.85 -8.81 -10.00
C TRP A 45 4.67 -9.26 -10.86
N ARG A 46 3.48 -9.18 -10.26
CA ARG A 46 2.22 -9.45 -10.94
C ARG A 46 1.68 -8.14 -11.50
N ALA A 47 1.12 -8.20 -12.72
CA ALA A 47 0.37 -7.09 -13.29
C ALA A 47 -0.82 -6.68 -12.39
N VAL A 48 -1.13 -5.39 -12.38
CA VAL A 48 -2.30 -4.86 -11.67
C VAL A 48 -3.57 -5.32 -12.40
N ASN A 49 -4.53 -5.87 -11.66
CA ASN A 49 -5.76 -6.45 -12.23
C ASN A 49 -6.66 -5.44 -12.98
N ALA A 50 -6.55 -4.13 -12.69
CA ALA A 50 -7.35 -3.08 -13.30
C ALA A 50 -6.49 -1.84 -13.58
N PRO A 51 -5.64 -1.88 -14.62
CA PRO A 51 -4.65 -0.83 -14.89
C PRO A 51 -5.29 0.54 -15.17
N GLN A 52 -6.49 0.58 -15.76
CA GLN A 52 -7.23 1.82 -16.03
C GLN A 52 -7.56 2.63 -14.76
N LEU A 53 -7.67 1.97 -13.60
CA LEU A 53 -7.98 2.63 -12.33
C LEU A 53 -6.72 3.18 -11.64
N VAL A 54 -5.52 2.83 -12.09
CA VAL A 54 -4.25 3.28 -11.48
C VAL A 54 -4.08 4.79 -11.63
N ALA A 55 -4.59 5.39 -12.69
CA ALA A 55 -4.58 6.84 -12.88
C ALA A 55 -5.33 7.57 -11.77
N LEU A 56 -6.48 7.04 -11.32
CA LEU A 56 -7.26 7.60 -10.23
C LEU A 56 -6.51 7.49 -8.90
N VAL A 57 -5.87 6.35 -8.66
CA VAL A 57 -5.03 6.15 -7.46
C VAL A 57 -3.87 7.14 -7.44
N ARG A 58 -3.20 7.35 -8.57
CA ARG A 58 -2.12 8.34 -8.72
C ARG A 58 -2.62 9.78 -8.51
N ALA A 59 -3.87 10.06 -8.87
CA ALA A 59 -4.51 11.35 -8.61
C ALA A 59 -4.95 11.54 -7.15
N GLY A 60 -4.71 10.55 -6.27
CA GLY A 60 -5.03 10.62 -4.84
C GLY A 60 -6.39 10.04 -4.46
N ALA A 61 -7.10 9.40 -5.39
CA ALA A 61 -8.41 8.83 -5.09
C ALA A 61 -8.30 7.60 -4.16
N LEU A 62 -9.16 7.55 -3.14
CA LEU A 62 -9.15 6.49 -2.14
C LEU A 62 -10.03 5.31 -2.58
N PHE A 63 -9.50 4.11 -2.43
CA PHE A 63 -10.19 2.86 -2.66
C PHE A 63 -10.32 2.09 -1.35
N HIS A 64 -11.53 1.74 -0.94
CA HIS A 64 -11.78 0.85 0.20
C HIS A 64 -12.37 -0.47 -0.29
N LYS A 65 -11.70 -1.59 0.03
CA LYS A 65 -12.12 -2.96 -0.36
C LYS A 65 -12.42 -3.15 -1.85
N GLY A 66 -11.84 -2.33 -2.74
CA GLY A 66 -12.09 -2.42 -4.18
C GLY A 66 -13.00 -1.33 -4.76
N LYS A 67 -13.70 -0.58 -3.91
CA LYS A 67 -14.64 0.48 -4.33
C LYS A 67 -13.98 1.85 -4.19
N LEU A 68 -14.21 2.72 -5.17
CA LEU A 68 -13.81 4.13 -5.12
C LEU A 68 -14.65 4.85 -4.06
N LEU A 69 -14.00 5.59 -3.17
CA LEU A 69 -14.67 6.47 -2.21
C LEU A 69 -14.74 7.87 -2.80
N GLU A 70 -15.95 8.34 -3.10
CA GLU A 70 -16.18 9.72 -3.54
C GLU A 70 -16.15 10.71 -2.36
N ARG A 71 -16.45 10.24 -1.14
CA ARG A 71 -16.35 11.02 0.10
C ARG A 71 -15.60 10.25 1.21
N PRO A 72 -14.63 10.86 1.91
CA PRO A 72 -13.83 10.19 2.95
C PRO A 72 -14.58 9.75 4.24
N VAL A 73 -15.86 10.09 4.41
CA VAL A 73 -16.64 9.80 5.63
C VAL A 73 -17.22 8.39 5.70
N ASP A 74 -17.24 7.66 4.59
CA ASP A 74 -17.82 6.31 4.48
C ASP A 74 -17.00 5.21 5.19
N ILE A 75 -15.95 5.60 5.91
CA ILE A 75 -15.10 4.72 6.74
C ILE A 75 -15.61 4.68 8.19
N THR A 76 -16.51 5.59 8.57
CA THR A 76 -17.18 5.56 9.87
C THR A 76 -18.22 4.46 9.82
N PRO A 77 -18.12 3.40 10.65
CA PRO A 77 -19.23 2.46 10.78
C PRO A 77 -20.47 3.26 11.22
N GLU A 78 -21.55 3.18 10.44
CA GLU A 78 -22.87 3.63 10.86
C GLU A 78 -23.11 3.09 12.28
N PRO A 79 -23.47 3.95 13.27
CA PRO A 79 -23.76 3.46 14.61
C PRO A 79 -24.88 2.42 14.50
N SER A 80 -24.58 1.17 14.85
CA SER A 80 -25.57 0.11 14.91
C SER A 80 -26.70 0.53 15.86
N PRO A 81 -27.98 0.39 15.47
CA PRO A 81 -29.12 0.76 16.32
C PRO A 81 -29.19 -0.03 17.64
N ASP A 82 -28.40 -1.11 17.79
CA ASP A 82 -28.41 -1.99 18.96
C ASP A 82 -27.35 -1.65 20.03
N THR A 83 -26.84 -0.42 20.08
CA THR A 83 -25.97 -0.02 21.20
C THR A 83 -26.83 0.56 22.33
N PRO A 84 -27.08 -0.14 23.45
CA PRO A 84 -27.72 0.48 24.60
C PRO A 84 -26.76 1.55 25.14
N VAL A 85 -27.18 2.81 25.00
CA VAL A 85 -26.58 3.95 25.69
C VAL A 85 -26.58 3.65 27.18
N SER A 86 -25.44 3.21 27.68
CA SER A 86 -25.20 3.08 29.11
C SER A 86 -24.94 4.50 29.63
N GLU A 87 -26.00 5.11 30.12
CA GLU A 87 -25.97 6.34 30.90
C GLU A 87 -25.19 6.05 32.19
N VAL A 88 -24.02 6.70 32.35
CA VAL A 88 -23.24 6.65 33.59
C VAL A 88 -23.54 7.95 34.34
N ALA A 89 -24.08 7.78 35.55
CA ALA A 89 -24.43 8.82 36.51
C ALA A 89 -23.22 9.62 37.01
#